data_AF-G5E0S6-F1
#
_entry.id   AF-G5E0S6-F1
#
_cell.length_a   1.000
_cell.length_b   1.000
_cell.length_c   1.000
_cell.angle_alpha   90.00
_cell.angle_beta   90.00
_cell.angle_gamma   90.00
#
_symmetry.space_group_name_H-M   'P 1'
#
loop_
_entity.id
_entity.type
_entity.pdbx_description
1 polymer ?
#
loop_
_entity_poly.entity_id
_entity_poly.type
_entity_poly.pdbx_seq_one_letter_code
_entity_poly.pdbx_strand_id
1 'polypeptide(L)'
;KKYGPKVDVWSIGVNMYAMLTGTLPFTVEPFSLRALYQKMVDKDMNPLPSHLSSAAVNFLRSLLEPDPLKRPNIQQALANRWLNDNHHGKGLHTYPNRIHLEDLSQSVVLHMSEKLGYKHSDVINVILSNRACHTLAVYFLLNRKL
;
A
#
# COMPACT_ATOMS: atom_id res chain seq x y z
N LYS A 1 -9.56 -14.62 -16.84
CA LYS A 1 -8.58 -14.63 -15.73
C LYS A 1 -9.29 -14.15 -14.47
N LYS A 2 -9.16 -14.83 -13.32
CA LYS A 2 -9.74 -14.35 -12.05
C LYS A 2 -8.93 -13.16 -11.54
N TYR A 3 -9.61 -12.13 -11.03
CA TYR A 3 -8.98 -11.03 -10.31
C TYR A 3 -8.27 -11.58 -9.07
N GLY A 4 -7.14 -10.98 -8.69
CA GLY A 4 -6.38 -11.37 -7.51
C GLY A 4 -5.32 -10.32 -7.14
N PRO A 5 -4.66 -10.45 -5.98
CA PRO A 5 -3.77 -9.43 -5.43
C PRO A 5 -2.62 -9.00 -6.35
N LYS A 6 -2.23 -9.86 -7.30
CA LYS A 6 -1.22 -9.55 -8.32
C LYS A 6 -1.64 -8.42 -9.27
N VAL A 7 -2.94 -8.20 -9.46
CA VAL A 7 -3.46 -7.08 -10.27
C VAL A 7 -3.10 -5.75 -9.59
N ASP A 8 -3.22 -5.67 -8.27
CA ASP A 8 -2.86 -4.46 -7.51
C ASP A 8 -1.35 -4.19 -7.57
N VAL A 9 -0.52 -5.25 -7.57
CA VAL A 9 0.94 -5.13 -7.79
C VAL A 9 1.27 -4.49 -9.14
N TRP A 10 0.49 -4.76 -10.19
CA TRP A 10 0.65 -4.08 -11.48
C TRP A 10 0.26 -2.61 -11.40
N SER A 11 -0.87 -2.30 -10.76
CA SER A 11 -1.29 -0.91 -10.54
C SER A 11 -0.24 -0.13 -9.75
N ILE A 12 0.40 -0.76 -8.76
CA ILE A 12 1.55 -0.17 -8.04
C ILE A 12 2.72 0.11 -9.01
N GLY A 13 3.03 -0.81 -9.92
CA GLY A 13 4.03 -0.59 -10.97
C GLY A 13 3.70 0.59 -11.89
N VAL A 14 2.44 0.72 -12.30
CA VAL A 14 1.97 1.87 -13.12
C VAL A 14 2.13 3.18 -12.34
N ASN A 15 1.73 3.21 -11.06
CA ASN A 15 1.90 4.37 -10.19
C ASN A 15 3.39 4.69 -9.97
N MET A 16 4.24 3.69 -9.78
CA MET A 16 5.68 3.87 -9.63
C MET A 16 6.27 4.52 -10.89
N TYR A 17 5.92 4.04 -12.09
CA TYR A 17 6.34 4.67 -13.34
C TYR A 17 5.90 6.15 -13.39
N ALA A 18 4.64 6.43 -13.05
CA ALA A 18 4.11 7.79 -13.07
C ALA A 18 4.83 8.72 -12.08
N MET A 19 5.14 8.24 -10.88
CA MET A 19 5.90 9.02 -9.89
C MET A 19 7.35 9.30 -10.35
N LEU A 20 7.98 8.35 -11.06
CA LEU A 20 9.35 8.49 -11.53
C LEU A 20 9.50 9.34 -12.80
N THR A 21 8.45 9.43 -13.61
CA THR A 21 8.53 10.02 -14.97
C THR A 21 7.55 11.15 -15.24
N GLY A 22 6.51 11.30 -14.42
CA GLY A 22 5.39 12.22 -14.67
C GLY A 22 4.45 11.81 -15.82
N THR A 23 4.62 10.61 -16.40
CA THR A 23 3.82 10.12 -17.55
C THR A 23 3.33 8.68 -17.33
N LEU A 24 2.55 8.14 -18.26
CA LEU A 24 2.09 6.74 -18.19
C LEU A 24 3.11 5.78 -18.83
N PRO A 25 3.25 4.54 -18.31
CA PRO A 25 4.16 3.54 -18.86
C PRO A 25 3.75 3.08 -20.25
N PHE A 26 2.46 3.09 -20.59
CA PHE A 26 1.94 2.63 -21.86
C PHE A 26 0.94 3.63 -22.41
N THR A 27 1.21 4.18 -23.58
CA THR A 27 0.30 5.04 -24.35
C THR A 27 0.38 4.65 -25.83
N VAL A 28 -0.70 4.89 -26.57
CA VAL A 28 -0.81 4.65 -28.01
C VAL A 28 -1.59 5.78 -28.66
N GLU A 29 -1.10 6.30 -29.79
CA GLU A 29 -1.72 7.38 -30.56
C GLU A 29 -1.75 6.96 -32.04
N PRO A 30 -2.94 6.90 -32.68
CA PRO A 30 -4.27 7.10 -32.10
C PRO A 30 -4.63 6.01 -31.08
N PHE A 31 -5.54 6.32 -30.16
CA PHE A 31 -5.95 5.38 -29.12
C PHE A 31 -6.53 4.08 -29.71
N SER A 32 -5.95 2.96 -29.31
CA SER A 32 -6.42 1.62 -29.66
C SER A 32 -6.21 0.67 -28.48
N LEU A 33 -7.28 0.13 -27.93
CA LEU A 33 -7.21 -0.81 -26.80
C LEU A 33 -6.37 -2.05 -27.15
N ARG A 34 -6.45 -2.52 -28.40
CA ARG A 34 -5.65 -3.65 -28.89
C ARG A 34 -4.16 -3.32 -28.92
N ALA A 35 -3.79 -2.16 -29.45
CA ALA A 35 -2.40 -1.72 -29.50
C ALA A 35 -1.84 -1.47 -28.09
N LEU A 36 -2.64 -0.87 -27.20
CA LEU A 36 -2.26 -0.64 -25.81
C LEU A 36 -2.01 -1.97 -25.08
N TYR A 37 -2.91 -2.94 -25.23
CA TYR A 37 -2.76 -4.28 -24.66
C TYR A 37 -1.52 -4.98 -25.22
N GLN A 38 -1.26 -4.84 -26.52
CA GLN A 38 -0.07 -5.42 -27.16
C GLN A 38 1.22 -4.84 -26.55
N LYS A 39 1.34 -3.51 -26.41
CA LYS A 39 2.49 -2.89 -25.72
C LYS A 39 2.67 -3.40 -24.29
N MET A 40 1.58 -3.58 -23.55
CA MET A 40 1.62 -4.16 -22.21
C MET A 40 2.18 -5.58 -22.22
N VAL A 41 1.72 -6.45 -23.12
CA VAL A 41 2.18 -7.85 -23.24
C VAL A 41 3.64 -7.93 -23.69
N ASP A 42 4.04 -7.06 -24.61
CA ASP A 42 5.40 -7.01 -25.17
C ASP A 42 6.40 -6.32 -24.25
N LYS A 43 5.93 -5.79 -23.10
CA LYS A 43 6.72 -5.00 -22.15
C LYS A 43 7.33 -3.75 -22.77
N ASP A 44 6.70 -3.23 -23.82
CA ASP A 44 7.11 -2.04 -24.55
C ASP A 44 6.62 -0.78 -23.82
N MET A 45 7.33 -0.46 -22.73
CA MET A 45 7.08 0.76 -21.96
C MET A 45 7.60 1.99 -22.72
N ASN A 46 6.96 3.12 -22.46
CA ASN A 46 7.47 4.43 -22.83
C ASN A 46 8.88 4.65 -22.24
N PRO A 47 9.70 5.51 -22.86
CA PRO A 47 11.09 5.69 -22.47
C PRO A 47 11.26 6.12 -21.01
N LEU A 48 12.16 5.44 -20.32
CA LEU A 48 12.56 5.80 -18.95
C LEU A 48 13.68 6.85 -18.98
N PRO A 49 13.65 7.86 -18.10
CA PRO A 49 14.75 8.82 -17.98
C PRO A 49 16.09 8.14 -17.64
N SER A 50 17.18 8.63 -18.25
CA SER A 50 18.52 8.05 -18.09
C SER A 50 19.11 8.19 -16.69
N HIS A 51 18.58 9.10 -15.87
CA HIS A 51 19.03 9.33 -14.49
C HIS A 51 18.45 8.31 -13.49
N LEU A 52 17.50 7.47 -13.90
CA LEU A 52 16.94 6.45 -13.01
C LEU A 52 17.98 5.34 -12.76
N SER A 53 18.13 4.96 -11.49
CA SER A 53 19.03 3.86 -11.12
C SER A 53 18.58 2.54 -11.74
N SER A 54 19.54 1.68 -12.09
CA SER A 54 19.26 0.33 -12.63
C SER A 54 18.41 -0.51 -11.67
N ALA A 55 18.59 -0.34 -10.36
CA ALA A 55 17.79 -0.98 -9.32
C ALA A 55 16.30 -0.56 -9.39
N ALA A 56 16.02 0.75 -9.56
CA ALA A 56 14.65 1.25 -9.72
C ALA A 56 13.99 0.67 -10.97
N VAL A 57 14.70 0.69 -12.09
CA VAL A 57 14.21 0.20 -13.38
C VAL A 57 13.93 -1.30 -13.32
N ASN A 58 14.81 -2.08 -12.70
CA ASN A 58 14.62 -3.53 -12.53
C ASN A 58 13.42 -3.83 -11.63
N PHE A 59 13.26 -3.09 -10.52
CA PHE A 59 12.10 -3.25 -9.65
C PHE A 59 10.80 -2.93 -10.40
N LEU A 60 10.74 -1.78 -11.09
CA LEU A 60 9.60 -1.37 -11.91
C LEU A 60 9.21 -2.43 -12.95
N ARG A 61 10.18 -2.96 -13.70
CA ARG A 61 9.95 -4.01 -14.70
C ARG A 61 9.40 -5.29 -14.07
N SER A 62 9.80 -5.64 -12.84
CA SER A 62 9.25 -6.80 -12.15
C SER A 62 7.78 -6.63 -11.77
N LEU A 63 7.36 -5.42 -11.38
CA LEU A 63 5.96 -5.10 -11.05
C LEU A 63 5.08 -5.10 -12.31
N LEU A 64 5.63 -4.60 -13.42
CA LEU A 64 5.00 -4.55 -14.75
C LEU A 64 5.26 -5.82 -15.59
N GLU A 65 5.41 -6.97 -14.93
CA GLU A 65 5.46 -8.27 -15.59
C GLU A 65 4.05 -8.70 -16.04
N PRO A 66 3.79 -8.92 -17.35
CA PRO A 66 2.47 -9.26 -17.88
C PRO A 66 1.97 -10.63 -17.43
N ASP A 67 2.88 -11.58 -17.20
CA ASP A 67 2.56 -12.90 -16.66
C ASP A 67 2.36 -12.82 -15.12
N PRO A 68 1.13 -13.00 -14.60
CA PRO A 68 0.87 -12.91 -13.16
C PRO A 68 1.61 -13.95 -12.33
N LEU A 69 2.03 -15.07 -12.94
CA LEU A 69 2.80 -16.12 -12.25
C LEU A 69 4.25 -15.70 -12.03
N LYS A 70 4.81 -14.89 -12.95
CA LYS A 70 6.17 -14.35 -12.86
C LYS A 70 6.23 -13.03 -12.08
N ARG A 71 5.12 -12.28 -12.03
CA ARG A 71 4.99 -11.05 -11.24
C ARG A 71 5.20 -11.36 -9.75
N PRO A 72 5.95 -10.56 -8.98
CA PRO A 72 6.12 -10.78 -7.53
C PRO A 72 4.79 -10.63 -6.79
N ASN A 73 4.65 -11.29 -5.65
CA ASN A 73 3.55 -11.00 -4.72
C ASN A 73 3.89 -9.75 -3.89
N ILE A 74 2.92 -9.23 -3.13
CA ILE A 74 3.14 -7.98 -2.39
C ILE A 74 4.27 -8.12 -1.35
N GLN A 75 4.43 -9.27 -0.69
CA GLN A 75 5.49 -9.49 0.29
C GLN A 75 6.88 -9.47 -0.38
N GLN A 76 7.01 -10.11 -1.55
CA GLN A 76 8.23 -10.09 -2.36
C GLN A 76 8.55 -8.69 -2.87
N ALA A 77 7.53 -7.91 -3.28
CA ALA A 77 7.70 -6.54 -3.72
C ALA A 77 8.17 -5.63 -2.57
N LEU A 78 7.57 -5.76 -1.38
CA LEU A 78 7.96 -5.02 -0.17
C LEU A 78 9.39 -5.35 0.28
N ALA A 79 9.86 -6.58 0.04
CA ALA A 79 11.21 -7.01 0.36
C ALA A 79 12.27 -6.63 -0.70
N ASN A 80 11.89 -5.90 -1.77
CA ASN A 80 12.83 -5.54 -2.82
C ASN A 80 13.94 -4.61 -2.29
N ARG A 81 15.20 -4.85 -2.68
CA ARG A 81 16.35 -4.07 -2.22
C ARG A 81 16.22 -2.59 -2.55
N TRP A 82 15.83 -2.24 -3.78
CA TRP A 82 15.70 -0.83 -4.17
C TRP A 82 14.76 -0.05 -3.25
N LEU A 83 13.70 -0.72 -2.78
CA LEU A 83 12.73 -0.13 -1.87
C LEU A 83 13.27 -0.02 -0.43
N ASN A 84 14.21 -0.87 -0.03
CA ASN A 84 14.74 -0.95 1.33
C ASN A 84 16.16 -0.34 1.51
N ASP A 85 16.88 -0.03 0.43
CA ASP A 85 18.30 0.37 0.45
C ASP A 85 18.58 1.63 1.29
N ASN A 86 17.58 2.48 1.57
CA ASN A 86 17.70 3.70 2.39
C ASN A 86 16.95 3.64 3.74
N HIS A 87 16.34 2.50 4.10
CA HIS A 87 15.61 2.35 5.37
C HIS A 87 16.53 1.86 6.48
N HIS A 88 17.37 2.75 7.03
CA HIS A 88 18.34 2.43 8.08
C HIS A 88 17.77 2.15 9.48
N GLY A 89 16.44 2.12 9.68
CA GLY A 89 15.92 2.13 11.06
C GLY A 89 14.60 1.45 11.34
N LYS A 90 13.88 0.93 10.34
CA LYS A 90 12.67 0.11 10.49
C LYS A 90 12.24 -0.29 9.07
N GLY A 91 12.11 -1.59 8.80
CA GLY A 91 11.57 -2.06 7.51
C GLY A 91 10.18 -1.47 7.27
N LEU A 92 9.68 -1.54 6.03
CA LEU A 92 8.32 -1.10 5.72
C LEU A 92 7.31 -1.69 6.69
N HIS A 93 6.71 -0.83 7.52
CA HIS A 93 5.70 -1.22 8.48
C HIS A 93 4.42 -1.58 7.73
N THR A 94 4.00 -2.83 7.83
CA THR A 94 2.61 -3.18 7.53
C THR A 94 1.75 -2.53 8.60
N TYR A 95 0.80 -1.67 8.21
CA TYR A 95 -0.19 -1.15 9.15
C TYR A 95 -1.06 -2.31 9.63
N PRO A 96 -0.98 -2.71 10.91
CA PRO A 96 -1.79 -3.82 11.39
C PRO A 96 -3.26 -3.42 11.27
N ASN A 97 -4.08 -4.34 10.76
CA ASN A 97 -5.51 -4.11 10.65
C ASN A 97 -6.20 -4.17 12.03
N ARG A 98 -5.48 -4.54 13.09
CA ARG A 98 -5.99 -4.66 14.47
C ARG A 98 -5.05 -3.95 15.42
N ILE A 99 -5.63 -3.26 16.40
CA ILE A 99 -4.89 -2.67 17.51
C ILE A 99 -4.60 -3.78 18.53
N HIS A 100 -3.34 -3.92 18.93
CA HIS A 100 -2.97 -4.79 20.04
C HIS A 100 -3.10 -4.04 21.37
N LEU A 101 -3.23 -4.78 22.47
CA LEU A 101 -3.41 -4.18 23.80
C LEU A 101 -2.27 -3.23 24.16
N GLU A 102 -1.05 -3.54 23.72
CA GLU A 102 0.15 -2.72 23.92
C GLU A 102 0.15 -1.40 23.12
N ASP A 103 -0.63 -1.33 22.04
CA ASP A 103 -0.75 -0.15 21.18
C ASP A 103 -1.90 0.78 21.59
N LEU A 104 -2.67 0.42 22.63
CA LEU A 104 -3.79 1.23 23.11
C LEU A 104 -3.30 2.51 23.75
N SER A 105 -3.87 3.63 23.32
CA SER A 105 -3.62 4.93 23.93
C SER A 105 -4.36 5.04 25.25
N GLN A 106 -3.62 4.85 26.35
CA GLN A 106 -4.17 4.89 27.70
C GLN A 106 -4.81 6.25 28.01
N SER A 107 -4.25 7.35 27.50
CA SER A 107 -4.83 8.70 27.67
C SER A 107 -6.19 8.83 27.01
N VAL A 108 -6.37 8.26 25.82
CA VAL A 108 -7.65 8.26 25.10
C VAL A 108 -8.68 7.38 25.81
N VAL A 109 -8.27 6.17 26.23
CA VAL A 109 -9.17 5.26 26.97
C VAL A 109 -9.64 5.92 28.27
N LEU A 110 -8.72 6.54 29.03
CA LEU A 110 -9.06 7.28 30.25
C LEU A 110 -9.99 8.47 29.96
N HIS A 111 -9.73 9.23 28.90
CA HIS A 111 -10.62 10.33 28.51
C HIS A 111 -12.03 9.84 28.17
N MET A 112 -12.15 8.75 27.41
CA MET A 112 -13.44 8.15 27.09
C MET A 112 -14.17 7.66 28.34
N SER A 113 -13.47 7.07 29.31
CA SER A 113 -14.11 6.59 30.53
C SER A 113 -14.48 7.70 31.51
N GLU A 114 -13.58 8.66 31.74
CA GLU A 114 -13.73 9.67 32.80
C GLU A 114 -14.50 10.91 32.34
N LYS A 115 -14.42 11.28 31.06
CA LYS A 115 -15.05 12.51 30.53
C LYS A 115 -16.29 12.25 29.69
N LEU A 116 -16.36 11.11 29.01
CA LEU A 116 -17.47 10.77 28.11
C LEU A 116 -18.39 9.67 28.65
N GLY A 117 -18.07 9.08 29.81
CA GLY A 117 -18.94 8.12 30.51
C GLY A 117 -18.95 6.70 29.94
N TYR A 118 -17.99 6.34 29.09
CA TYR A 118 -17.87 4.96 28.59
C TYR A 118 -17.33 4.02 29.68
N LYS A 119 -17.76 2.76 29.70
CA LYS A 119 -17.14 1.75 30.57
C LYS A 119 -15.76 1.38 30.03
N HIS A 120 -14.75 1.44 30.89
CA HIS A 120 -13.36 1.17 30.52
C HIS A 120 -13.16 -0.19 29.86
N SER A 121 -13.77 -1.25 30.43
CA SER A 121 -13.76 -2.61 29.87
C SER A 121 -14.36 -2.68 28.47
N ASP A 122 -15.45 -1.95 28.23
CA ASP A 122 -16.19 -2.00 26.98
C ASP A 122 -15.42 -1.30 25.87
N VAL A 123 -14.75 -0.19 26.18
CA VAL A 123 -13.86 0.51 25.25
C VAL A 123 -12.72 -0.42 24.81
N ILE A 124 -12.02 -1.05 25.76
CA ILE A 124 -10.92 -1.99 25.44
C ILE A 124 -11.44 -3.16 24.60
N ASN A 125 -12.51 -3.82 25.04
CA ASN A 125 -13.07 -4.97 24.34
C ASN A 125 -13.48 -4.64 22.90
N VAL A 126 -14.13 -3.49 22.70
CA VAL A 126 -14.53 -3.03 21.37
C VAL A 126 -13.32 -2.81 20.47
N ILE A 127 -12.28 -2.13 20.97
CA ILE A 127 -11.07 -1.83 20.19
C ILE A 127 -10.34 -3.11 19.80
N LEU A 128 -10.13 -4.02 20.77
CA LEU A 128 -9.45 -5.29 20.51
C LEU A 128 -10.26 -6.21 19.59
N SER A 129 -11.60 -6.16 19.66
CA SER A 129 -12.46 -6.91 18.74
C SER A 129 -12.43 -6.39 17.30
N ASN A 130 -11.90 -5.18 17.08
CA ASN A 130 -11.85 -4.48 15.79
C ASN A 130 -13.21 -4.47 15.06
N ARG A 131 -14.30 -4.35 15.82
CA ARG A 131 -15.66 -4.31 15.26
C ARG A 131 -16.07 -2.86 15.02
N ALA A 132 -16.38 -2.53 13.78
CA ALA A 132 -16.84 -1.19 13.42
C ALA A 132 -18.11 -0.79 14.20
N CYS A 133 -17.98 0.23 15.05
CA CYS A 133 -19.08 0.81 15.82
C CYS A 133 -18.74 2.24 16.28
N HIS A 134 -19.71 2.92 16.90
CA HIS A 134 -19.55 4.30 17.37
C HIS A 134 -18.42 4.44 18.40
N THR A 135 -18.28 3.51 19.35
CA THR A 135 -17.21 3.53 20.36
C THR A 135 -15.83 3.45 19.71
N LEU A 136 -15.65 2.56 18.72
CA LEU A 136 -14.41 2.44 17.97
C LEU A 136 -14.09 3.72 17.18
N ALA A 137 -15.11 4.33 16.57
CA ALA A 137 -14.96 5.59 15.83
C ALA A 137 -14.54 6.74 16.76
N VAL A 138 -15.17 6.87 17.93
CA VAL A 138 -14.81 7.89 18.94
C VAL A 138 -13.37 7.71 19.40
N TYR A 139 -12.94 6.48 19.69
CA TYR A 139 -11.56 6.19 20.05
C TYR A 139 -10.57 6.68 18.98
N PHE A 140 -10.77 6.32 17.70
CA PHE A 140 -9.88 6.74 16.62
C PHE A 140 -9.87 8.25 16.38
N LEU A 141 -11.01 8.93 16.57
CA LEU A 141 -11.09 10.39 16.45
C LEU A 141 -10.33 11.10 17.58
N LEU A 142 -10.45 10.61 18.81
CA LEU A 142 -9.73 11.14 19.98
C LEU A 142 -8.23 10.85 19.90
N ASN A 143 -7.85 9.65 19.45
CA ASN A 143 -6.44 9.26 19.30
C ASN A 143 -5.67 10.05 18.23
N ARG A 144 -6.37 10.82 17.40
CA ARG A 144 -5.76 11.79 16.48
C ARG A 144 -5.67 13.20 17.05
N LYS A 145 -6.42 13.50 18.12
CA LYS A 145 -6.56 14.85 18.68
C LYS A 145 -5.85 15.03 20.01
N LEU A 146 -5.79 14.00 20.83
CA LEU A 146 -5.08 13.95 22.12
C LEU A 146 -3.68 13.37 21.91
#